data_AF-A0A257JG45-F1
#
_entry.id   AF-A0A257JG45-F1
#
_cell.length_a   1.000
_cell.length_b   1.000
_cell.length_c   1.000
_cell.angle_alpha   90.00
_cell.angle_beta   90.00
_cell.angle_gamma   90.00
#
_symmetry.space_group_name_H-M   'P 1'
#
loop_
_entity.id
_entity.type
_entity.pdbx_description
1 polymer ?
#
loop_
_entity_poly.entity_id
_entity_poly.type
_entity_poly.pdbx_seq_one_letter_code
_entity_poly.pdbx_strand_id
1 'polypeptide(L)'
;GLKGKVHGTELAATLPLRLLSKSLDGFGLVASAALNNGRLDDGSDIPGLSKNAYQLTAFYEQGGFSARLGATKRSAYLSEDRGGSNTLAAVNRQPVTLVDAQVSYDFSASEYRQLKGLRISLQGQNLTKQNEANIDSASGQITQYNRYGAKYMLALKYSM
;
A
#
# COMPACT_ATOMS: atom_id res chain seq x y z
N GLY A 1 -31.35 6.90 6.94
CA GLY A 1 -29.98 7.15 6.46
C GLY A 1 -30.01 7.48 4.99
N LEU A 2 -29.05 8.28 4.51
CA LEU A 2 -28.87 8.56 3.09
C LEU A 2 -28.53 7.27 2.34
N LYS A 3 -29.05 7.11 1.12
CA LYS A 3 -28.61 6.06 0.20
C LYS A 3 -27.61 6.67 -0.78
N GLY A 4 -26.85 5.82 -1.45
CA GLY A 4 -25.90 6.22 -2.47
C GLY A 4 -25.63 5.09 -3.43
N LYS A 5 -25.05 5.42 -4.58
CA LYS A 5 -24.62 4.43 -5.58
C LYS A 5 -23.12 4.57 -5.81
N VAL A 6 -22.46 3.42 -5.91
CA VAL A 6 -21.04 3.32 -6.25
C VAL A 6 -20.93 2.46 -7.49
N HIS A 7 -20.13 2.91 -8.43
CA HIS A 7 -19.70 2.11 -9.57
C HIS A 7 -18.21 2.34 -9.79
N GLY A 8 -17.52 1.34 -10.31
CA GLY A 8 -16.09 1.45 -10.54
C GLY A 8 -15.55 0.32 -11.40
N THR A 9 -14.30 0.50 -11.79
CA THR A 9 -13.54 -0.49 -12.55
C THR A 9 -12.30 -0.85 -11.75
N GLU A 10 -12.06 -2.15 -11.62
CA GLU A 10 -10.86 -2.68 -10.99
C GLU A 10 -10.09 -3.52 -12.01
N LEU A 11 -8.77 -3.31 -12.04
CA LEU A 11 -7.85 -4.04 -12.90
C LEU A 11 -6.68 -4.53 -12.05
N ALA A 12 -6.25 -5.77 -12.29
CA ALA A 12 -5.07 -6.34 -11.69
C ALA A 12 -4.32 -7.19 -12.71
N ALA A 13 -3.01 -7.10 -12.71
CA ALA A 13 -2.16 -7.86 -13.63
C ALA A 13 -0.86 -8.27 -12.94
N THR A 14 -0.31 -9.41 -13.36
CA THR A 14 1.02 -9.88 -12.99
C THR A 14 1.78 -10.25 -14.25
N LEU A 15 2.97 -9.70 -14.39
CA LEU A 15 3.83 -9.89 -15.55
C LEU A 15 5.19 -10.45 -15.10
N PRO A 16 5.43 -11.76 -15.27
CA PRO A 16 6.78 -12.32 -15.19
C PRO A 16 7.62 -11.78 -16.35
N LEU A 17 8.74 -11.11 -16.06
CA LEU A 17 9.54 -10.43 -17.08
C LEU A 17 10.33 -11.39 -17.99
N ARG A 18 10.46 -12.67 -17.58
CA ARG A 18 10.97 -13.74 -18.45
C ARG A 18 10.24 -13.88 -19.78
N LEU A 19 8.98 -13.44 -19.84
CA LEU A 19 8.17 -13.43 -21.07
C LEU A 19 8.66 -12.39 -22.08
N LEU A 20 9.33 -11.33 -21.61
CA LEU A 20 9.94 -10.29 -22.45
C LEU A 20 11.36 -10.67 -22.86
N SER A 21 12.15 -11.22 -21.93
CA SER A 21 13.51 -11.71 -22.21
C SER A 21 13.91 -12.78 -21.19
N LYS A 22 14.60 -13.84 -21.65
CA LYS A 22 15.19 -14.87 -20.79
C LYS A 22 16.20 -14.29 -19.79
N SER A 23 16.83 -13.16 -20.10
CA SER A 23 17.78 -12.49 -19.19
C SER A 23 17.12 -11.89 -17.94
N LEU A 24 15.79 -11.76 -17.94
CA LEU A 24 14.99 -11.21 -16.83
C LEU A 24 14.33 -12.33 -16.02
N ASP A 25 14.87 -13.55 -16.06
CA ASP A 25 14.34 -14.64 -15.25
C ASP A 25 14.42 -14.30 -13.74
N GLY A 26 13.40 -14.70 -13.00
CA GLY A 26 13.20 -14.31 -11.60
C GLY A 26 12.59 -12.91 -11.40
N PHE A 27 12.64 -11.98 -12.37
CA PHE A 27 12.00 -10.66 -12.23
C PHE A 27 10.51 -10.69 -12.60
N GLY A 28 9.72 -9.84 -11.94
CA GLY A 28 8.31 -9.65 -12.26
C GLY A 28 7.74 -8.34 -11.77
N LEU A 29 6.57 -8.01 -12.30
CA LEU A 29 5.76 -6.86 -11.90
C LEU A 29 4.36 -7.33 -11.49
N VAL A 30 3.82 -6.76 -10.42
CA VAL A 30 2.40 -6.87 -10.05
C VAL A 30 1.83 -5.46 -10.02
N ALA A 31 0.70 -5.23 -10.68
CA ALA A 31 0.04 -3.94 -10.68
C ALA A 31 -1.45 -4.12 -10.44
N SER A 32 -2.07 -3.18 -9.73
CA SER A 32 -3.52 -3.07 -9.64
C SER A 32 -3.98 -1.63 -9.61
N ALA A 33 -5.19 -1.39 -10.10
CA ALA A 33 -5.83 -0.08 -10.12
C ALA A 33 -7.32 -0.24 -9.83
N ALA A 34 -7.86 0.62 -8.96
CA ALA A 34 -9.28 0.74 -8.69
C ALA A 34 -9.72 2.18 -8.96
N LEU A 35 -10.68 2.34 -9.87
CA LEU A 35 -11.25 3.61 -10.29
C LEU A 35 -12.73 3.62 -9.90
N ASN A 36 -13.06 4.36 -8.85
CA ASN A 36 -14.37 4.42 -8.25
C ASN A 36 -15.01 5.77 -8.48
N ASN A 37 -16.33 5.75 -8.68
CA ASN A 37 -17.15 6.94 -8.67
C ASN A 37 -18.46 6.62 -7.94
N GLY A 38 -18.82 7.46 -6.99
CA GLY A 38 -20.02 7.26 -6.20
C GLY A 38 -20.31 8.47 -5.34
N ARG A 39 -21.61 8.71 -5.14
CA ARG A 39 -22.14 9.80 -4.32
C ARG A 39 -23.36 9.32 -3.56
N LEU A 40 -23.63 9.98 -2.45
CA LEU A 40 -24.91 9.90 -1.77
C LEU A 40 -25.98 10.64 -2.59
N ASP A 41 -27.25 10.33 -2.31
CA ASP A 41 -28.40 10.87 -3.04
C ASP A 41 -28.53 12.40 -2.90
N ASP A 42 -27.93 13.00 -1.88
CA ASP A 42 -27.85 14.45 -1.67
C ASP A 42 -26.68 15.13 -2.40
N GLY A 43 -25.90 14.35 -3.15
CA GLY A 43 -24.75 14.82 -3.93
C GLY A 43 -23.43 14.87 -3.16
N SER A 44 -23.42 14.54 -1.87
CA SER A 44 -22.18 14.47 -1.08
C SER A 44 -21.32 13.25 -1.44
N ASP A 45 -20.01 13.35 -1.17
CA ASP A 45 -19.09 12.23 -1.35
C ASP A 45 -19.37 11.14 -0.31
N ILE A 46 -19.19 9.87 -0.68
CA ILE A 46 -19.39 8.75 0.23
C ILE A 46 -18.18 8.63 1.17
N PRO A 47 -18.36 8.67 2.51
CA PRO A 47 -17.24 8.49 3.45
C PRO A 47 -16.49 7.17 3.22
N GLY A 48 -15.16 7.25 3.22
CA GLY A 48 -14.25 6.14 2.95
C GLY A 48 -14.01 5.84 1.47
N LEU A 49 -14.80 6.38 0.55
CA LEU A 49 -14.67 6.12 -0.88
C LEU A 49 -13.62 7.04 -1.52
N SER A 50 -12.42 6.50 -1.75
CA SER A 50 -11.44 7.16 -2.60
C SER A 50 -11.74 6.91 -4.07
N LYS A 51 -11.66 7.96 -4.90
CA LYS A 51 -11.85 7.87 -6.34
C LYS A 51 -10.84 6.95 -7.01
N ASN A 52 -9.57 7.05 -6.64
CA ASN A 52 -8.50 6.28 -7.28
C ASN A 52 -7.60 5.61 -6.24
N ALA A 53 -7.30 4.33 -6.46
CA ALA A 53 -6.27 3.60 -5.74
C ALA A 53 -5.40 2.81 -6.72
N TYR A 54 -4.08 2.85 -6.53
CA TYR A 54 -3.11 2.19 -7.39
C TYR A 54 -2.08 1.44 -6.54
N GLN A 55 -1.67 0.27 -7.01
CA GLN A 55 -0.55 -0.50 -6.47
C GLN A 55 0.37 -0.91 -7.62
N LEU A 56 1.66 -0.77 -7.41
CA LEU A 56 2.68 -1.35 -8.28
C LEU A 56 3.78 -1.98 -7.42
N THR A 57 4.13 -3.21 -7.71
CA THR A 57 5.21 -3.93 -7.04
C THR A 57 6.13 -4.54 -8.08
N ALA A 58 7.39 -4.14 -8.07
CA ALA A 58 8.45 -4.86 -8.74
C ALA A 58 9.05 -5.90 -7.79
N PHE A 59 9.33 -7.08 -8.30
CA PHE A 59 9.93 -8.15 -7.51
C PHE A 59 10.99 -8.92 -8.29
N TYR A 60 11.88 -9.56 -7.55
CA TYR A 60 12.85 -10.53 -8.03
C TYR A 60 12.86 -11.72 -7.09
N GLU A 61 12.82 -12.94 -7.63
CA GLU A 61 12.88 -14.19 -6.87
C GLU A 61 13.69 -15.24 -7.63
N GLN A 62 14.85 -15.63 -7.08
CA GLN A 62 15.68 -16.68 -7.64
C GLN A 62 16.70 -17.21 -6.62
N GLY A 63 16.97 -18.52 -6.65
CA GLY A 63 18.08 -19.11 -5.88
C GLY A 63 18.00 -18.87 -4.36
N GLY A 64 16.78 -18.77 -3.82
CA GLY A 64 16.53 -18.46 -2.40
C GLY A 64 16.52 -16.95 -2.09
N PHE A 65 17.02 -16.09 -2.97
CA PHE A 65 16.92 -14.65 -2.82
C PHE A 65 15.56 -14.14 -3.29
N SER A 66 14.96 -13.22 -2.53
CA SER A 66 13.74 -12.51 -2.90
C SER A 66 13.86 -11.04 -2.54
N ALA A 67 13.54 -10.15 -3.47
CA ALA A 67 13.48 -8.71 -3.27
C ALA A 67 12.18 -8.15 -3.84
N ARG A 68 11.62 -7.15 -3.17
CA ARG A 68 10.39 -6.46 -3.58
C ARG A 68 10.51 -4.97 -3.33
N LEU A 69 10.00 -4.18 -4.27
CA LEU A 69 9.80 -2.74 -4.15
C LEU A 69 8.36 -2.43 -4.54
N GLY A 70 7.58 -1.93 -3.60
CA GLY A 70 6.17 -1.62 -3.76
C GLY A 70 5.89 -0.12 -3.63
N ALA A 71 4.94 0.36 -4.41
CA ALA A 71 4.35 1.68 -4.28
C ALA A 71 2.82 1.58 -4.26
N THR A 72 2.20 2.13 -3.22
CA THR A 72 0.74 2.26 -3.08
C THR A 72 0.37 3.73 -3.14
N LYS A 73 -0.59 4.10 -3.99
CA LYS A 73 -1.12 5.47 -4.05
C LYS A 73 -2.63 5.45 -3.88
N ARG A 74 -3.14 6.29 -2.99
CA ARG A 74 -4.59 6.49 -2.80
C ARG A 74 -4.92 7.97 -2.88
N SER A 75 -5.95 8.32 -3.64
CA SER A 75 -6.45 9.68 -3.72
C SER A 75 -7.07 10.12 -2.40
N ALA A 76 -7.26 11.44 -2.26
CA ALA A 76 -8.03 11.99 -1.16
C ALA A 76 -9.44 11.37 -1.09
N TYR A 77 -10.00 11.36 0.11
CA TYR A 77 -11.33 10.83 0.37
C TYR A 77 -11.95 11.49 1.59
N LEU A 78 -13.28 11.58 1.56
CA LEU A 78 -14.05 12.02 2.71
C LEU A 78 -13.97 10.97 3.81
N SER A 79 -13.74 11.40 5.04
CA SER A 79 -13.74 10.59 6.25
C SER A 79 -14.51 11.37 7.31
N GLU A 80 -14.80 10.71 8.42
CA GLU A 80 -15.34 11.37 9.60
C GLU A 80 -14.32 11.25 10.73
N ASP A 81 -14.20 12.30 11.54
CA ASP A 81 -13.34 12.33 12.72
C ASP A 81 -14.04 13.03 13.88
N ARG A 82 -13.69 12.65 15.11
CA ARG A 82 -14.20 13.28 16.33
C ARG A 82 -13.24 14.40 16.72
N GLY A 83 -13.40 15.55 16.08
CA GLY A 83 -12.59 16.76 16.27
C GLY A 83 -12.77 17.42 17.64
N GLY A 84 -12.48 16.71 18.74
CA GLY A 84 -12.47 17.24 20.11
C GLY A 84 -13.81 17.19 20.88
N SER A 85 -14.88 16.73 20.25
CA SER A 85 -16.20 16.46 20.87
C SER A 85 -16.65 15.04 20.53
N ASN A 86 -17.74 14.56 21.12
CA ASN A 86 -18.31 13.24 20.80
C ASN A 86 -19.15 13.23 19.50
N THR A 87 -19.15 14.34 18.75
CA THR A 87 -19.79 14.47 17.43
C THR A 87 -18.81 14.22 16.29
N LEU A 88 -19.25 13.47 15.28
CA LEU A 88 -18.49 13.25 14.04
C LEU A 88 -18.52 14.51 13.18
N ALA A 89 -17.35 14.92 12.70
CA ALA A 89 -17.18 16.01 11.75
C ALA A 89 -16.55 15.47 10.45
N ALA A 90 -17.02 15.99 9.32
CA ALA A 90 -16.56 15.56 8.01
C ALA A 90 -15.16 16.14 7.70
N VAL A 91 -14.18 15.27 7.52
CA VAL A 91 -12.79 15.64 7.22
C VAL A 91 -12.34 15.01 5.91
N ASN A 92 -11.54 15.73 5.14
CA ASN A 92 -10.96 15.25 3.91
C ASN A 92 -9.52 14.77 4.16
N ARG A 93 -9.32 13.45 4.09
CA ARG A 93 -7.99 12.85 4.20
C ARG A 93 -7.22 13.10 2.90
N GLN A 94 -6.03 13.66 3.00
CA GLN A 94 -5.21 14.01 1.85
C GLN A 94 -4.66 12.77 1.12
N PRO A 95 -4.28 12.89 -0.17
CA PRO A 95 -3.72 11.78 -0.93
C PRO A 95 -2.43 11.26 -0.30
N VAL A 96 -2.24 9.94 -0.30
CA VAL A 96 -1.06 9.29 0.26
C VAL A 96 -0.36 8.46 -0.80
N THR A 97 0.98 8.48 -0.80
CA THR A 97 1.81 7.56 -1.58
C THR A 97 2.82 6.90 -0.65
N LEU A 98 2.70 5.58 -0.47
CA LEU A 98 3.59 4.77 0.35
C LEU A 98 4.54 4.02 -0.56
N VAL A 99 5.82 4.02 -0.20
CA VAL A 99 6.86 3.25 -0.88
C VAL A 99 7.51 2.33 0.13
N ASP A 100 7.46 1.03 -0.13
CA ASP A 100 7.92 -0.01 0.77
C ASP A 100 8.90 -0.93 0.03
N ALA A 101 9.87 -1.49 0.75
CA ALA A 101 10.81 -2.46 0.19
C ALA A 101 11.03 -3.65 1.13
N GLN A 102 11.35 -4.79 0.57
CA GLN A 102 11.72 -5.99 1.29
C GLN A 102 12.84 -6.71 0.55
N VAL A 103 13.79 -7.25 1.31
CA VAL A 103 14.77 -8.21 0.82
C VAL A 103 14.82 -9.39 1.78
N SER A 104 14.98 -10.59 1.24
CA SER A 104 15.04 -11.81 2.02
C SER A 104 15.90 -12.86 1.33
N TYR A 105 16.44 -13.76 2.15
CA TYR A 105 17.15 -14.94 1.67
C TYR A 105 16.67 -16.17 2.42
N ASP A 106 16.35 -17.21 1.67
CA ASP A 106 15.91 -18.51 2.15
C ASP A 106 17.00 -19.56 1.98
N PHE A 107 17.46 -20.11 3.10
CA PHE A 107 18.53 -21.10 3.15
C PHE A 107 18.05 -22.54 2.93
N SER A 108 16.76 -22.77 2.64
CA SER A 108 16.18 -24.11 2.46
C SER A 108 16.89 -24.94 1.37
N ALA A 109 17.32 -24.29 0.29
CA ALA A 109 18.08 -24.92 -0.79
C ALA A 109 19.61 -24.74 -0.64
N SER A 110 20.11 -24.18 0.47
CA SER A 110 21.54 -23.92 0.64
C SER A 110 22.33 -25.20 0.95
N GLU A 111 23.62 -25.18 0.59
CA GLU A 111 24.56 -26.26 0.89
C GLU A 111 24.90 -26.35 2.39
N TYR A 112 24.66 -25.26 3.13
CA TYR A 112 24.87 -25.18 4.57
C TYR A 112 23.77 -25.91 5.32
N ARG A 113 24.00 -27.20 5.61
CA ARG A 113 23.07 -28.06 6.35
C ARG A 113 22.54 -27.43 7.65
N GLN A 114 23.39 -26.75 8.41
CA GLN A 114 23.00 -26.08 9.66
C GLN A 114 22.03 -24.90 9.50
N LEU A 115 21.90 -24.33 8.30
CA LEU A 115 21.01 -23.19 8.03
C LEU A 115 19.75 -23.59 7.28
N LYS A 116 19.57 -24.87 6.92
CA LYS A 116 18.36 -25.33 6.24
C LYS A 116 17.12 -25.02 7.07
N GLY A 117 16.09 -24.51 6.41
CA GLY A 117 14.84 -24.07 7.05
C GLY A 117 14.88 -22.65 7.63
N LEU A 118 16.05 -21.99 7.64
CA LEU A 118 16.16 -20.58 8.02
C LEU A 118 15.82 -19.66 6.84
N ARG A 119 15.08 -18.59 7.14
CA ARG A 119 14.89 -17.44 6.27
C ARG A 119 15.15 -16.17 7.04
N ILE A 120 15.94 -15.28 6.45
CA ILE A 120 16.23 -13.94 6.98
C ILE A 120 15.54 -12.93 6.08
N SER A 121 14.94 -11.89 6.67
CA SER A 121 14.22 -10.86 5.91
C SER A 121 14.42 -9.49 6.55
N LEU A 122 14.74 -8.50 5.72
CA LEU A 122 14.76 -7.08 6.08
C LEU A 122 13.65 -6.37 5.32
N GLN A 123 12.85 -5.58 6.04
CA GLN A 123 11.72 -4.83 5.48
C GLN A 123 11.84 -3.37 5.86
N GLY A 124 11.51 -2.49 4.91
CA GLY A 124 11.39 -1.06 5.12
C GLY A 124 10.01 -0.59 4.65
N GLN A 125 9.29 0.14 5.50
CA GLN A 125 7.97 0.68 5.22
C GLN A 125 8.00 2.21 5.23
N ASN A 126 7.20 2.83 4.36
CA ASN A 126 7.12 4.28 4.19
C ASN A 126 8.50 4.94 4.00
N LEU A 127 9.29 4.41 3.07
CA LEU A 127 10.67 4.84 2.81
C LEU A 127 10.77 6.31 2.36
N THR A 128 9.70 6.84 1.74
CA THR A 128 9.57 8.24 1.34
C THR A 128 9.15 9.18 2.48
N LYS A 129 8.88 8.66 3.68
CA LYS A 129 8.42 9.43 4.85
C LYS A 129 7.16 10.24 4.54
N GLN A 130 6.21 9.62 3.85
CA GLN A 130 4.90 10.20 3.56
C GLN A 130 4.19 10.53 4.88
N ASN A 131 3.79 11.79 5.01
CA ASN A 131 2.97 12.27 6.12
C ASN A 131 1.49 12.21 5.73
N GLU A 132 0.62 12.20 6.73
CA GLU A 132 -0.83 12.28 6.54
C GLU A 132 -1.38 13.59 7.07
N ALA A 133 -2.36 14.14 6.38
CA ALA A 133 -3.07 15.34 6.80
C ALA A 133 -4.57 15.18 6.59
N ASN A 134 -5.34 15.71 7.52
CA ASN A 134 -6.79 15.84 7.43
C ASN A 134 -7.11 17.33 7.29
N ILE A 135 -8.02 17.65 6.38
CA ILE A 135 -8.51 19.01 6.15
C ILE A 135 -9.98 19.05 6.50
N ASP A 136 -10.40 20.02 7.30
CA ASP A 136 -11.82 20.24 7.59
C ASP A 136 -12.58 20.62 6.32
N SER A 137 -13.72 19.98 6.08
CA SER A 137 -14.46 20.16 4.83
C SER A 137 -15.19 21.51 4.76
N ALA A 138 -15.45 22.17 5.89
CA ALA A 138 -16.16 23.44 5.95
C ALA A 138 -15.22 24.65 5.94
N SER A 139 -14.16 24.62 6.76
CA SER A 139 -13.22 25.72 6.95
C SER A 139 -11.96 25.61 6.08
N GLY A 140 -11.67 24.44 5.51
CA GLY A 140 -10.45 24.19 4.74
C GLY A 140 -9.18 24.17 5.58
N GLN A 141 -9.29 24.18 6.92
CA GLN A 141 -8.14 24.19 7.83
C GLN A 141 -7.60 22.78 8.04
N ILE A 142 -6.29 22.66 8.27
CA ILE A 142 -5.68 21.38 8.67
C ILE A 142 -6.11 21.08 10.10
N THR A 143 -6.86 20.00 10.30
CA THR A 143 -7.34 19.56 11.62
C THR A 143 -6.39 18.57 12.27
N GLN A 144 -5.68 17.78 11.46
CA GLN A 144 -4.70 16.81 11.93
C GLN A 144 -3.54 16.73 10.95
N TYR A 145 -2.32 16.64 11.49
CA TYR A 145 -1.11 16.43 10.71
C TYR A 145 -0.24 15.37 11.40
N ASN A 146 -0.18 14.18 10.82
CA ASN A 146 0.59 13.06 11.37
C ASN A 146 1.89 12.92 10.59
N ARG A 147 3.01 12.99 11.32
CA ARG A 147 4.33 12.74 10.76
C ARG A 147 4.70 11.28 10.95
N TYR A 148 5.01 10.61 9.85
CA TYR A 148 5.47 9.22 9.88
C TYR A 148 6.90 9.14 9.36
N GLY A 149 7.78 8.52 10.14
CA GLY A 149 9.10 8.12 9.67
C GLY A 149 9.05 6.79 8.92
N ALA A 150 10.14 6.48 8.23
CA ALA A 150 10.36 5.15 7.69
C ALA A 150 10.52 4.15 8.86
N LYS A 151 9.90 2.97 8.75
CA LYS A 151 10.00 1.90 9.73
C LYS A 151 10.79 0.74 9.14
N TYR A 152 11.63 0.10 9.94
CA TYR A 152 12.45 -1.03 9.51
C TYR A 152 12.21 -2.23 10.42
N MET A 153 12.17 -3.42 9.84
CA MET A 153 11.95 -4.67 10.56
C MET A 153 12.90 -5.75 10.03
N LEU A 154 13.63 -6.37 10.95
CA LEU A 154 14.40 -7.58 10.69
C LEU A 154 13.60 -8.78 11.22
N ALA A 155 13.44 -9.81 10.40
CA ALA A 155 12.73 -11.04 10.77
C ALA A 155 13.61 -12.26 10.48
N LEU A 156 13.58 -13.20 11.42
CA LEU A 156 14.22 -14.51 11.34
C LEU A 156 13.10 -15.54 11.46
N LYS A 157 12.93 -16.38 10.43
CA LYS A 157 11.97 -17.48 10.45
C LYS A 157 12.73 -18.79 10.30
N TYR A 158 12.48 -19.73 11.19
CA TYR A 158 13.05 -21.07 11.12
C TYR A 158 11.91 -22.10 11.03
N SER A 159 12.05 -23.07 10.13
CA SER A 159 11.13 -24.21 9.98
C SER A 159 11.94 -25.49 10.10
N MET A 160 11.48 -26.41 10.96
CA MET A 160 12.08 -27.74 11.17
C MET A 160 11.78 -28.67 9.99
#